data_AF-A0A7C1UA22-F1
#
_entry.id   AF-A0A7C1UA22-F1
#
_cell.length_a   1.000
_cell.length_b   1.000
_cell.length_c   1.000
_cell.angle_alpha   90.00
_cell.angle_beta   90.00
_cell.angle_gamma   90.00
#
_symmetry.space_group_name_H-M   'P 1'
#
loop_
_entity.id
_entity.type
_entity.pdbx_description
1 polymer ?
#
loop_
_entity_poly.entity_id
_entity_poly.type
_entity_poly.pdbx_seq_one_letter_code
_entity_poly.pdbx_strand_id
1 'polypeptide(L)'
;MPLWKKISPRRSQVRKNISADRFSQVNKFANTNSLISILIWMLFVVLCTLILSLPNAGYREVIPTAAIVALVSLAGALYVCHYQARITRNHARALVIVGLFLLMLAMTRFGVSITDHGFLATGSAVTTAVILTIAYDQRFAMGMSTFYCVLACLAVGAMPDSEPQPTNLNLFMTMAAGVVTCCFCLKEIRTRIKLLRISTLAAIVVFVTAGAAEFLSGNRETTGVLRHAGFHAGTTLIVGLLIQSLLPLIEKSFRIATSMTLLDYSDANQPLLKRLHMEAPGTFSHSLLIGSIAEAAAEAIGCNGLLSRVGAYYHDVGKINKASYFVENELGSANRHKELAPTMSHLIIVGHVKDGIEMAKEYGLPTVLRQFIETHHGTTLIEPFYNEAKKLKAKNSKGKTTDVPAESEFRYPGPKPRTKEAAIVMLVDTSESAVRSLAEVTPTKIEAVVHNMAMKRLQDGQFDECELSLRELSQIEASISKTLAAHYHGRIAYPEPPDEPAGAESESE
;
A
#
# COMPACT_ATOMS: atom_id res chain seq x y z
N MET A 1 44.89 46.41 16.64
CA MET A 1 44.54 45.58 15.47
C MET A 1 43.90 44.29 15.96
N PRO A 2 42.56 44.11 15.92
CA PRO A 2 41.98 42.82 16.29
C PRO A 2 41.89 41.90 15.08
N LEU A 3 42.43 40.69 15.24
CA LEU A 3 42.48 39.59 14.28
C LEU A 3 41.06 39.07 13.96
N TRP A 4 40.46 39.56 12.88
CA TRP A 4 39.29 38.91 12.28
C TRP A 4 39.73 37.62 11.57
N LYS A 5 39.53 36.47 12.22
CA LYS A 5 39.59 35.15 11.56
C LYS A 5 38.52 35.11 10.46
N LYS A 6 38.95 35.18 9.19
CA LYS A 6 38.09 34.94 8.03
C LYS A 6 37.50 33.53 8.12
N ILE A 7 36.20 33.44 8.40
CA ILE A 7 35.44 32.18 8.32
C ILE A 7 35.34 31.79 6.84
N SER A 8 35.57 30.52 6.52
CA SER A 8 35.52 30.07 5.12
C SER A 8 34.12 30.32 4.50
N PRO A 9 34.05 30.71 3.21
CA PRO A 9 32.78 31.01 2.53
C PRO A 9 31.76 29.87 2.68
N ARG A 10 32.24 28.62 2.60
CA ARG A 10 31.47 27.38 2.72
C ARG A 10 30.81 27.22 4.10
N ARG A 11 31.50 27.58 5.20
CA ARG A 11 30.91 27.55 6.56
C ARG A 11 29.87 28.64 6.77
N SER A 12 30.05 29.81 6.16
CA SER A 12 29.04 30.88 6.24
C SER A 12 27.76 30.47 5.47
N GLN A 13 27.90 29.78 4.36
CA GLN A 13 26.80 29.34 3.51
C GLN A 13 26.01 28.18 4.15
N VAL A 14 26.70 27.23 4.79
CA VAL A 14 26.05 26.18 5.61
C VAL A 14 25.29 26.80 6.78
N ARG A 15 25.83 27.82 7.46
CA ARG A 15 25.13 28.48 8.57
C ARG A 15 23.90 29.27 8.11
N LYS A 16 23.99 29.95 6.96
CA LYS A 16 22.85 30.63 6.32
C LYS A 16 21.77 29.64 5.87
N ASN A 17 22.14 28.49 5.32
CA ASN A 17 21.21 27.43 4.96
C ASN A 17 20.53 26.81 6.19
N ILE A 18 21.26 26.59 7.30
CA ILE A 18 20.69 26.09 8.56
C ILE A 18 19.72 27.11 9.18
N SER A 19 20.01 28.42 9.11
CA SER A 19 19.07 29.45 9.58
C SER A 19 17.84 29.58 8.66
N ALA A 20 18.02 29.46 7.35
CA ALA A 20 16.94 29.47 6.38
C ALA A 20 16.03 28.23 6.53
N ASP A 21 16.60 27.06 6.86
CA ASP A 21 15.82 25.85 7.16
C ASP A 21 15.04 25.94 8.47
N ARG A 22 15.60 26.59 9.52
CA ARG A 22 14.82 26.85 10.75
C ARG A 22 13.67 27.81 10.49
N PHE A 23 13.87 28.85 9.68
CA PHE A 23 12.79 29.76 9.30
C PHE A 23 11.79 29.13 8.32
N SER A 24 12.20 28.21 7.45
CA SER A 24 11.30 27.46 6.57
C SER A 24 10.44 26.45 7.33
N GLN A 25 10.98 25.86 8.41
CA GLN A 25 10.20 25.02 9.33
C GLN A 25 9.15 25.81 10.11
N VAL A 26 9.43 27.06 10.49
CA VAL A 26 8.44 27.94 11.14
C VAL A 26 7.38 28.43 10.14
N ASN A 27 7.76 28.73 8.90
CA ASN A 27 6.80 29.12 7.86
C ASN A 27 5.93 27.96 7.33
N LYS A 28 6.34 26.70 7.55
CA LYS A 28 5.50 25.51 7.29
C LYS A 28 4.30 25.40 8.22
N PHE A 29 4.35 26.01 9.40
CA PHE A 29 3.20 26.06 10.32
C PHE A 29 2.11 27.03 9.85
N ALA A 30 2.45 28.04 9.04
CA ALA A 30 1.51 28.99 8.44
C ALA A 30 1.07 28.60 7.02
N ASN A 31 0.93 27.30 6.75
CA ASN A 31 0.45 26.79 5.46
C ASN A 31 -1.06 26.52 5.54
N THR A 32 -1.82 26.78 4.47
CA THR A 32 -3.29 26.59 4.43
C THR A 32 -3.71 25.19 4.90
N ASN A 33 -2.91 24.17 4.62
CA ASN A 33 -3.15 22.80 5.08
C ASN A 33 -3.05 22.65 6.60
N SER A 34 -2.10 23.31 7.26
CA SER A 34 -1.94 23.27 8.71
C SER A 34 -3.15 23.93 9.41
N LEU A 35 -3.65 25.03 8.85
CA LEU A 35 -4.87 25.69 9.34
C LEU A 35 -6.10 24.77 9.24
N ILE A 36 -6.29 24.08 8.10
CA ILE A 36 -7.39 23.13 7.93
C ILE A 36 -7.29 21.99 8.94
N SER A 37 -6.09 21.43 9.17
CA SER A 37 -5.90 20.38 10.17
C SER A 37 -6.22 20.85 11.59
N ILE A 38 -5.86 22.08 11.95
CA ILE A 38 -6.20 22.68 13.25
C ILE A 38 -7.71 22.87 13.38
N LEU A 39 -8.40 23.34 12.33
CA LEU A 39 -9.86 23.49 12.33
C LEU A 39 -10.58 22.15 12.49
N ILE A 40 -10.12 21.10 11.81
CA ILE A 40 -10.65 19.74 11.96
C ILE A 40 -10.46 19.25 13.41
N TRP A 41 -9.29 19.50 14.01
CA TRP A 41 -9.02 19.13 15.40
C TRP A 41 -9.93 19.90 16.39
N MET A 42 -10.09 21.21 16.22
CA MET A 42 -10.99 22.02 17.03
C MET A 42 -12.44 21.51 16.93
N LEU A 43 -12.91 21.23 15.72
CA LEU A 43 -14.24 20.68 15.48
C LEU A 43 -14.42 19.33 16.18
N PHE A 44 -13.42 18.44 16.10
CA PHE A 44 -13.45 17.15 16.78
C PHE A 44 -13.57 17.30 18.30
N VAL A 45 -12.78 18.19 18.93
CA VAL A 45 -12.85 18.45 20.38
C VAL A 45 -14.24 18.94 20.79
N VAL A 46 -14.81 19.89 20.03
CA VAL A 46 -16.16 20.43 20.30
C VAL A 46 -17.21 19.33 20.19
N LEU A 47 -17.20 18.54 19.11
CA LEU A 47 -18.19 17.49 18.90
C LEU A 47 -18.08 16.35 19.92
N CYS A 48 -16.86 15.92 20.27
CA CYS A 48 -16.64 14.95 21.35
C CYS A 48 -17.17 15.46 22.69
N THR A 49 -16.87 16.72 23.03
CA THR A 49 -17.36 17.33 24.28
C THR A 49 -18.89 17.36 24.30
N LEU A 50 -19.53 17.73 23.19
CA LEU A 50 -20.98 17.75 23.07
C LEU A 50 -21.58 16.34 23.24
N ILE A 51 -21.02 15.32 22.58
CA ILE A 51 -21.47 13.92 22.72
C ILE A 51 -21.33 13.45 24.17
N LEU A 52 -20.23 13.80 24.84
CA LEU A 52 -19.97 13.40 26.24
C LEU A 52 -20.83 14.15 27.26
N SER A 53 -21.44 15.27 26.86
CA SER A 53 -22.20 16.16 27.75
C SER A 53 -23.72 15.97 27.67
N LEU A 54 -24.22 15.08 26.78
CA LEU A 54 -25.65 14.75 26.66
C LEU A 54 -26.10 13.76 27.76
N PRO A 55 -27.30 13.90 28.39
CA PRO A 55 -28.35 14.86 28.05
C PRO A 55 -28.45 16.11 28.97
N ASN A 56 -27.77 16.19 30.12
CA ASN A 56 -27.96 17.28 31.10
C ASN A 56 -26.68 17.64 31.90
N ALA A 57 -25.53 17.84 31.25
CA ALA A 57 -24.33 18.28 31.96
C ALA A 57 -24.37 19.79 32.30
N GLY A 58 -24.22 20.13 33.58
CA GLY A 58 -24.03 21.52 34.00
C GLY A 58 -22.66 22.07 33.57
N TYR A 59 -22.49 23.40 33.50
CA TYR A 59 -21.22 24.03 33.09
C TYR A 59 -20.00 23.57 33.91
N ARG A 60 -20.22 23.14 35.16
CA ARG A 60 -19.18 22.63 36.06
C ARG A 60 -18.61 21.27 35.64
N GLU A 61 -19.35 20.49 34.86
CA GLU A 61 -18.93 19.17 34.34
C GLU A 61 -18.45 19.26 32.89
N VAL A 62 -19.03 20.17 32.10
CA VAL A 62 -18.65 20.39 30.69
C VAL A 62 -17.22 20.93 30.58
N ILE A 63 -16.82 21.89 31.41
CA ILE A 63 -15.48 22.51 31.37
C ILE A 63 -14.35 21.49 31.61
N PRO A 64 -14.34 20.70 32.70
CA PRO A 64 -13.29 19.70 32.92
C PRO A 64 -13.32 18.60 31.86
N THR A 65 -14.51 18.18 31.39
CA THR A 65 -14.64 17.20 30.31
C THR A 65 -14.01 17.72 29.02
N ALA A 66 -14.30 18.97 28.64
CA ALA A 66 -13.72 19.64 27.48
C ALA A 66 -12.19 19.73 27.58
N ALA A 67 -11.66 20.05 28.76
CA ALA A 67 -10.21 20.13 28.99
C ALA A 67 -9.53 18.76 28.80
N ILE A 68 -10.10 17.69 29.36
CA ILE A 68 -9.57 16.33 29.20
C ILE A 68 -9.65 15.89 27.72
N VAL A 69 -10.79 16.11 27.06
CA VAL A 69 -10.98 15.80 25.63
C VAL A 69 -9.96 16.54 24.78
N ALA A 70 -9.71 17.83 25.05
CA ALA A 70 -8.72 18.61 24.34
C ALA A 70 -7.30 18.04 24.52
N LEU A 71 -6.91 17.66 25.74
CA LEU A 71 -5.59 17.07 26.01
C LEU A 71 -5.41 15.71 25.34
N VAL A 72 -6.39 14.81 25.45
CA VAL A 72 -6.35 13.48 24.81
C VAL A 72 -6.33 13.63 23.28
N SER A 73 -7.15 14.53 22.73
CA SER A 73 -7.19 14.79 21.28
C SER A 73 -5.90 15.43 20.78
N LEU A 74 -5.26 16.30 21.58
CA LEU A 74 -3.95 16.87 21.25
C LEU A 74 -2.86 15.80 21.23
N ALA A 75 -2.84 14.92 22.23
CA ALA A 75 -1.91 13.78 22.26
C ALA A 75 -2.12 12.86 21.05
N GLY A 76 -3.38 12.57 20.69
CA GLY A 76 -3.73 11.85 19.47
C GLY A 76 -3.24 12.56 18.20
N ALA A 77 -3.47 13.87 18.06
CA ALA A 77 -3.02 14.65 16.90
C ALA A 77 -1.48 14.65 16.77
N LEU A 78 -0.75 14.81 17.87
CA LEU A 78 0.71 14.71 17.90
C LEU A 78 1.20 13.31 17.50
N TYR A 79 0.50 12.27 17.96
CA TYR A 79 0.77 10.89 17.58
C TYR A 79 0.56 10.64 16.08
N VAL A 80 -0.51 11.19 15.49
CA VAL A 80 -0.74 11.16 14.04
C VAL A 80 0.38 11.87 13.29
N CYS A 81 0.80 13.06 13.73
CA CYS A 81 1.90 13.79 13.11
C CYS A 81 3.21 13.01 13.12
N HIS A 82 3.49 12.25 14.18
CA HIS A 82 4.74 11.50 14.33
C HIS A 82 4.76 10.20 13.51
N TYR A 83 3.70 9.39 13.60
CA TYR A 83 3.67 8.06 12.97
C TYR A 83 3.03 8.02 11.58
N GLN A 84 2.12 8.95 11.27
CA GLN A 84 1.36 8.96 10.02
C GLN A 84 1.11 10.38 9.49
N ALA A 85 2.18 11.13 9.24
CA ALA A 85 2.10 12.50 8.68
C ALA A 85 1.36 12.59 7.32
N ARG A 86 1.14 11.46 6.65
CA ARG A 86 0.31 11.39 5.44
C ARG A 86 -1.17 11.73 5.72
N ILE A 87 -1.67 11.42 6.92
CA ILE A 87 -3.05 11.71 7.32
C ILE A 87 -3.25 13.22 7.46
N THR A 88 -2.28 13.95 8.03
CA THR A 88 -2.38 15.41 8.17
C THR A 88 -2.27 16.17 6.85
N ARG A 89 -1.62 15.57 5.84
CA ARG A 89 -1.58 16.12 4.48
C ARG A 89 -2.85 15.86 3.67
N ASN A 90 -3.58 14.77 3.97
CA ASN A 90 -4.79 14.39 3.25
C ASN A 90 -6.02 14.52 4.16
N HIS A 91 -6.66 15.69 4.08
CA HIS A 91 -7.82 16.05 4.91
C HIS A 91 -8.97 15.04 4.83
N ALA A 92 -9.16 14.35 3.69
CA ALA A 92 -10.18 13.30 3.58
C ALA A 92 -9.91 12.13 4.52
N ARG A 93 -8.64 11.72 4.69
CA ARG A 93 -8.27 10.64 5.63
C ARG A 93 -8.43 11.06 7.07
N ALA A 94 -8.08 12.31 7.40
CA ALA A 94 -8.30 12.88 8.72
C ALA A 94 -9.80 12.91 9.07
N LEU A 95 -10.64 13.37 8.15
CA LEU A 95 -12.10 13.41 8.31
C LEU A 95 -12.71 12.01 8.51
N VAL A 96 -12.20 10.98 7.82
CA VAL A 96 -12.67 9.61 8.01
C VAL A 96 -12.34 9.09 9.42
N ILE A 97 -11.15 9.36 9.95
CA ILE A 97 -10.78 8.95 11.32
C ILE A 97 -11.61 9.70 12.36
N VAL A 98 -11.78 11.02 12.18
CA VAL A 98 -12.62 11.85 13.04
C VAL A 98 -14.06 11.35 13.02
N GLY A 99 -14.62 11.09 11.84
CA GLY A 99 -15.95 10.53 11.67
C GLY A 99 -16.11 9.17 12.35
N LEU A 100 -15.10 8.29 12.22
CA LEU A 100 -15.07 6.98 12.90
C LEU A 100 -15.12 7.15 14.42
N PHE A 101 -14.28 8.02 15.00
CA PHE A 101 -14.24 8.23 16.44
C PHE A 101 -15.55 8.80 16.96
N LEU A 102 -16.10 9.81 16.28
CA LEU A 102 -17.37 10.42 16.66
C LEU A 102 -18.53 9.42 16.56
N LEU A 103 -18.59 8.62 15.49
CA LEU A 103 -19.60 7.59 15.32
C LEU A 103 -19.53 6.54 16.44
N MET A 104 -18.33 6.00 16.71
CA MET A 104 -18.13 4.97 17.74
C MET A 104 -18.42 5.52 19.16
N LEU A 105 -18.05 6.77 19.43
CA LEU A 105 -18.32 7.44 20.70
C LEU A 105 -19.83 7.71 20.89
N ALA A 106 -20.52 8.15 19.84
CA ALA A 106 -21.97 8.32 19.84
C ALA A 106 -22.70 6.98 20.05
N MET A 107 -22.25 5.90 19.39
CA MET A 107 -22.78 4.54 19.62
C MET A 107 -22.56 4.08 21.05
N THR A 108 -21.41 4.39 21.65
CA THR A 108 -21.12 4.07 23.05
C THR A 108 -22.09 4.79 23.99
N ARG A 109 -22.28 6.11 23.80
CA ARG A 109 -23.21 6.91 24.60
C ARG A 109 -24.65 6.46 24.46
N PHE A 110 -25.10 6.23 23.23
CA PHE A 110 -26.43 5.71 22.96
C PHE A 110 -26.64 4.33 23.58
N GLY A 111 -25.63 3.45 23.49
CA GLY A 111 -25.64 2.13 24.12
C GLY A 111 -25.83 2.19 25.62
N VAL A 112 -24.99 2.98 26.29
CA VAL A 112 -25.07 3.16 27.76
C VAL A 112 -26.43 3.74 28.16
N SER A 113 -26.97 4.69 27.41
CA SER A 113 -28.29 5.28 27.70
C SER A 113 -29.47 4.29 27.59
N ILE A 114 -29.29 3.16 26.91
CA ILE A 114 -30.34 2.13 26.73
C ILE A 114 -30.14 0.96 27.70
N THR A 115 -28.89 0.52 27.85
CA THR A 115 -28.58 -0.73 28.54
C THR A 115 -28.08 -0.53 29.96
N ASP A 116 -27.69 0.70 30.35
CA ASP A 116 -27.00 1.04 31.59
C ASP A 116 -25.67 0.27 31.80
N HIS A 117 -25.14 -0.39 30.76
CA HIS A 117 -23.96 -1.26 30.86
C HIS A 117 -22.88 -0.88 29.83
N GLY A 118 -21.61 -0.99 30.24
CA GLY A 118 -20.44 -0.59 29.44
C GLY A 118 -20.03 -1.55 28.31
N PHE A 119 -20.74 -2.65 28.04
CA PHE A 119 -20.30 -3.66 27.07
C PHE A 119 -20.26 -3.14 25.62
N LEU A 120 -21.13 -2.18 25.26
CA LEU A 120 -21.06 -1.53 23.94
C LEU A 120 -19.80 -0.68 23.77
N ALA A 121 -19.22 -0.14 24.85
CA ALA A 121 -17.95 0.57 24.80
C ALA A 121 -16.83 -0.37 24.33
N THR A 122 -16.80 -1.62 24.83
CA THR A 122 -15.86 -2.65 24.35
C THR A 122 -16.06 -2.99 22.89
N GLY A 123 -17.31 -3.14 22.44
CA GLY A 123 -17.60 -3.33 21.02
C GLY A 123 -17.06 -2.19 20.15
N SER A 124 -17.32 -0.95 20.54
CA SER A 124 -16.87 0.23 19.81
C SER A 124 -15.34 0.39 19.76
N ALA A 125 -14.65 0.03 20.86
CA ALA A 125 -13.19 0.07 20.94
C ALA A 125 -12.56 -1.00 20.05
N VAL A 126 -13.06 -2.23 20.10
CA VAL A 126 -12.62 -3.32 19.22
C VAL A 126 -12.91 -2.99 17.75
N THR A 127 -14.07 -2.43 17.45
CA THR A 127 -14.44 -1.99 16.08
C THR A 127 -13.43 -0.96 15.57
N THR A 128 -13.12 0.05 16.38
CA THR A 128 -12.11 1.07 16.07
C THR A 128 -10.74 0.44 15.81
N ALA A 129 -10.31 -0.48 16.67
CA ALA A 129 -9.03 -1.16 16.54
C ALA A 129 -8.93 -2.01 15.27
N VAL A 130 -9.95 -2.81 14.96
CA VAL A 130 -9.96 -3.64 13.76
C VAL A 130 -9.95 -2.77 12.50
N ILE A 131 -10.81 -1.74 12.42
CA ILE A 131 -10.85 -0.84 11.25
C ILE A 131 -9.50 -0.13 11.05
N LEU A 132 -8.91 0.41 12.12
CA LEU A 132 -7.63 1.10 12.03
C LEU A 132 -6.48 0.14 11.69
N THR A 133 -6.52 -1.11 12.14
CA THR A 133 -5.49 -2.10 11.82
C THR A 133 -5.60 -2.58 10.37
N ILE A 134 -6.81 -2.60 9.80
CA ILE A 134 -7.01 -2.85 8.36
C ILE A 134 -6.51 -1.65 7.55
N ALA A 135 -6.77 -0.44 8.04
CA ALA A 135 -6.52 0.78 7.29
C ALA A 135 -5.08 1.31 7.38
N TYR A 136 -4.37 1.00 8.46
CA TYR A 136 -3.08 1.57 8.81
C TYR A 136 -2.18 0.55 9.51
N ASP A 137 -0.94 0.94 9.78
CA ASP A 137 0.02 0.08 10.47
C ASP A 137 -0.42 -0.29 11.89
N GLN A 138 -0.12 -1.52 12.30
CA GLN A 138 -0.45 -2.08 13.61
C GLN A 138 -0.09 -1.15 14.78
N ARG A 139 1.11 -0.55 14.75
CA ARG A 139 1.58 0.38 15.80
C ARG A 139 0.66 1.59 15.91
N PHE A 140 0.30 2.18 14.77
CA PHE A 140 -0.57 3.33 14.70
C PHE A 140 -1.99 2.99 15.20
N ALA A 141 -2.53 1.86 14.76
CA ALA A 141 -3.85 1.38 15.17
C ALA A 141 -3.95 1.16 16.68
N MET A 142 -2.93 0.55 17.31
CA MET A 142 -2.88 0.36 18.76
C MET A 142 -2.92 1.70 19.52
N GLY A 143 -2.07 2.66 19.12
CA GLY A 143 -1.98 3.96 19.77
C GLY A 143 -3.29 4.74 19.69
N MET A 144 -3.85 4.85 18.48
CA MET A 144 -5.13 5.54 18.25
C MET A 144 -6.29 4.87 18.97
N SER A 145 -6.35 3.53 18.98
CA SER A 145 -7.41 2.81 19.69
C SER A 145 -7.29 2.97 21.21
N THR A 146 -6.07 3.16 21.73
CA THR A 146 -5.87 3.47 23.16
C THR A 146 -6.42 4.85 23.50
N PHE A 147 -6.18 5.87 22.66
CA PHE A 147 -6.81 7.18 22.85
C PHE A 147 -8.34 7.09 22.78
N TYR A 148 -8.88 6.26 21.87
CA TYR A 148 -10.31 5.98 21.82
C TYR A 148 -10.82 5.32 23.11
N CYS A 149 -10.11 4.33 23.68
CA CYS A 149 -10.49 3.72 24.95
C CYS A 149 -10.62 4.75 26.08
N VAL A 150 -9.71 5.73 26.16
CA VAL A 150 -9.79 6.81 27.15
C VAL A 150 -11.06 7.64 26.95
N LEU A 151 -11.37 8.03 25.71
CA LEU A 151 -12.60 8.77 25.39
C LEU A 151 -13.86 7.94 25.68
N ALA A 152 -13.84 6.64 25.39
CA ALA A 152 -14.94 5.73 25.65
C ALA A 152 -15.17 5.52 27.16
N CYS A 153 -14.13 5.46 27.99
CA CYS A 153 -14.28 5.44 29.44
C CYS A 153 -14.97 6.71 29.95
N LEU A 154 -14.60 7.89 29.45
CA LEU A 154 -15.31 9.14 29.76
C LEU A 154 -16.76 9.13 29.25
N ALA A 155 -17.04 8.37 28.19
CA ALA A 155 -18.40 8.20 27.69
C ALA A 155 -19.29 7.39 28.63
N VAL A 156 -18.75 6.37 29.29
CA VAL A 156 -19.51 5.55 30.22
C VAL A 156 -19.62 6.24 31.60
N GLY A 157 -18.54 6.85 32.09
CA GLY A 157 -18.45 7.37 33.46
C GLY A 157 -19.13 8.72 33.75
N ALA A 158 -19.78 9.39 32.79
CA ALA A 158 -20.42 10.69 33.02
C ALA A 158 -21.94 10.60 33.29
N MET A 159 -22.43 9.45 33.78
CA MET A 159 -23.83 9.29 34.18
C MET A 159 -24.00 9.72 35.65
N PRO A 160 -24.79 10.78 35.95
CA PRO A 160 -24.87 11.37 37.30
C PRO A 160 -25.49 10.47 38.38
N ASP A 161 -26.32 9.49 37.99
CA ASP A 161 -27.26 8.82 38.91
C ASP A 161 -27.09 7.29 39.03
N SER A 162 -26.03 6.69 38.45
CA SER A 162 -25.86 5.23 38.47
C SER A 162 -24.98 4.73 39.63
N GLU A 163 -25.47 3.69 40.32
CA GLU A 163 -24.77 2.77 41.26
C GLU A 163 -23.32 2.46 40.83
N PRO A 164 -22.41 2.05 41.76
CA PRO A 164 -20.97 1.92 41.50
C PRO A 164 -20.70 0.92 40.36
N GLN A 165 -20.57 1.46 39.16
CA GLN A 165 -20.18 0.76 37.95
C GLN A 165 -18.79 0.14 38.11
N PRO A 166 -18.42 -0.87 37.28
CA PRO A 166 -17.03 -1.30 37.19
C PRO A 166 -16.16 -0.06 37.02
N THR A 167 -15.22 0.14 37.96
CA THR A 167 -14.34 1.32 37.98
C THR A 167 -13.83 1.60 36.57
N ASN A 168 -13.74 2.87 36.14
CA ASN A 168 -13.30 3.25 34.79
C ASN A 168 -12.01 2.50 34.33
N LEU A 169 -11.19 2.08 35.28
CA LEU A 169 -10.02 1.22 35.09
C LEU A 169 -10.37 -0.21 34.61
N ASN A 170 -11.36 -0.88 35.21
CA ASN A 170 -11.83 -2.22 34.79
C ASN A 170 -12.28 -2.20 33.33
N LEU A 171 -13.15 -1.24 32.99
CA LEU A 171 -13.60 -1.09 31.61
C LEU A 171 -12.43 -0.79 30.66
N PHE A 172 -11.50 0.08 31.05
CA PHE A 172 -10.30 0.35 30.26
C PHE A 172 -9.48 -0.91 30.01
N MET A 173 -9.22 -1.73 31.05
CA MET A 173 -8.48 -2.98 30.92
C MET A 173 -9.19 -3.97 29.98
N THR A 174 -10.51 -4.11 30.11
CA THR A 174 -11.30 -4.98 29.24
C THR A 174 -11.27 -4.52 27.78
N MET A 175 -11.42 -3.22 27.50
CA MET A 175 -11.31 -2.67 26.15
C MET A 175 -9.88 -2.84 25.60
N ALA A 176 -8.87 -2.49 26.40
CA ALA A 176 -7.47 -2.60 26.01
C ALA A 176 -7.09 -4.04 25.67
N ALA A 177 -7.59 -5.03 26.41
CA ALA A 177 -7.38 -6.44 26.11
C ALA A 177 -7.89 -6.82 24.71
N GLY A 178 -9.13 -6.45 24.38
CA GLY A 178 -9.70 -6.68 23.05
C GLY A 178 -8.94 -5.95 21.94
N VAL A 179 -8.64 -4.66 22.15
CA VAL A 179 -7.87 -3.83 21.21
C VAL A 179 -6.50 -4.43 20.92
N VAL A 180 -5.73 -4.78 21.97
CA VAL A 180 -4.39 -5.35 21.86
C VAL A 180 -4.46 -6.69 21.12
N THR A 181 -5.35 -7.60 21.51
CA THR A 181 -5.48 -8.90 20.82
C THR A 181 -5.81 -8.73 19.35
N CYS A 182 -6.79 -7.88 19.01
CA CYS A 182 -7.14 -7.62 17.61
C CYS A 182 -5.99 -7.00 16.82
N CYS A 183 -5.35 -5.94 17.33
CA CYS A 183 -4.24 -5.30 16.63
C CYS A 183 -3.04 -6.24 16.42
N PHE A 184 -2.67 -7.05 17.43
CA PHE A 184 -1.51 -7.95 17.32
C PHE A 184 -1.75 -9.16 16.42
N CYS A 185 -2.95 -9.73 16.44
CA CYS A 185 -3.25 -10.92 15.66
C CYS A 185 -3.65 -10.58 14.21
N LEU A 186 -4.11 -9.36 13.95
CA LEU A 186 -4.55 -8.89 12.64
C LEU A 186 -3.39 -8.28 11.84
N LYS A 187 -2.48 -9.11 11.32
CA LYS A 187 -1.38 -8.66 10.43
C LYS A 187 -1.76 -8.59 8.95
N GLU A 188 -2.43 -9.62 8.44
CA GLU A 188 -2.86 -9.74 7.04
C GLU A 188 -4.19 -10.45 6.96
N ILE A 189 -5.15 -9.96 6.17
CA ILE A 189 -6.43 -10.64 5.95
C ILE A 189 -6.36 -11.38 4.61
N ARG A 190 -5.89 -12.63 4.66
CA ARG A 190 -5.87 -13.52 3.48
C ARG A 190 -7.19 -14.27 3.26
N THR A 191 -7.95 -14.53 4.33
CA THR A 191 -9.18 -15.34 4.28
C THR A 191 -10.29 -14.73 5.13
N ARG A 192 -11.55 -14.95 4.72
CA ARG A 192 -12.76 -14.48 5.44
C ARG A 192 -12.85 -15.06 6.86
N ILE A 193 -12.37 -16.29 7.05
CA ILE A 193 -12.39 -16.94 8.37
C ILE A 193 -11.36 -16.36 9.35
N LYS A 194 -10.32 -15.67 8.88
CA LYS A 194 -9.27 -15.13 9.75
C LYS A 194 -9.80 -14.05 10.70
N LEU A 195 -10.64 -13.15 10.22
CA LEU A 195 -11.28 -12.13 11.05
C LEU A 195 -12.15 -12.77 12.16
N LEU A 196 -12.88 -13.83 11.83
CA LEU A 196 -13.68 -14.57 12.82
C LEU A 196 -12.79 -15.24 13.86
N ARG A 197 -11.72 -15.93 13.46
CA ARG A 197 -10.77 -16.55 14.40
C ARG A 197 -10.15 -15.55 15.37
N ILE A 198 -9.75 -14.37 14.87
CA ILE A 198 -9.17 -13.31 15.70
C ILE A 198 -10.21 -12.75 16.66
N SER A 199 -11.43 -12.54 16.20
CA SER A 199 -12.53 -12.03 17.04
C SER A 199 -12.94 -13.03 18.12
N THR A 200 -12.89 -14.33 17.82
CA THR A 200 -13.07 -15.39 18.83
C THR A 200 -11.97 -15.39 19.87
N LEU A 201 -10.70 -15.28 19.45
CA LEU A 201 -9.60 -15.16 20.39
C LEU A 201 -9.73 -13.89 21.27
N ALA A 202 -10.04 -12.75 20.66
CA ALA A 202 -10.26 -11.50 21.37
C ALA A 202 -11.42 -11.62 22.37
N ALA A 203 -12.52 -12.28 22.00
CA ALA A 203 -13.64 -12.50 22.90
C ALA A 203 -13.28 -13.36 24.12
N ILE A 204 -12.44 -14.40 23.95
CA ILE A 204 -11.94 -15.21 25.07
C ILE A 204 -11.07 -14.36 26.00
N VAL A 205 -10.14 -13.57 25.44
CA VAL A 205 -9.27 -12.69 26.25
C VAL A 205 -10.09 -11.64 26.98
N VAL A 206 -11.07 -11.03 26.30
CA VAL A 206 -12.02 -10.06 26.88
C VAL A 206 -12.85 -10.70 27.98
N PHE A 207 -13.35 -11.93 27.79
CA PHE A 207 -14.10 -12.67 28.81
C PHE A 207 -13.28 -12.86 30.09
N VAL A 208 -12.05 -13.38 29.94
CA VAL A 208 -11.15 -13.61 31.07
C VAL A 208 -10.79 -12.30 31.77
N THR A 209 -10.46 -11.26 31.00
CA THR A 209 -10.08 -9.94 31.55
C THR A 209 -11.24 -9.28 32.29
N ALA A 210 -12.44 -9.28 31.69
CA ALA A 210 -13.64 -8.72 32.32
C ALA A 210 -14.01 -9.48 33.59
N GLY A 211 -13.99 -10.82 33.56
CA GLY A 211 -14.27 -11.63 34.73
C GLY A 211 -13.26 -11.41 35.87
N ALA A 212 -11.97 -11.35 35.54
CA ALA A 212 -10.92 -11.07 36.52
C ALA A 212 -11.02 -9.66 37.11
N ALA A 213 -11.27 -8.65 36.28
CA ALA A 213 -11.44 -7.26 36.72
C ALA A 213 -12.63 -7.10 37.66
N GLU A 214 -13.75 -7.77 37.36
CA GLU A 214 -14.95 -7.74 38.20
C GLU A 214 -14.73 -8.42 39.56
N PHE A 215 -14.02 -9.56 39.57
CA PHE A 215 -13.65 -10.26 40.79
C PHE A 215 -12.71 -9.42 41.68
N LEU A 216 -11.77 -8.70 41.06
CA LEU A 216 -10.85 -7.79 41.75
C LEU A 216 -11.57 -6.56 42.34
N SER A 217 -12.68 -6.12 41.76
CA SER A 217 -13.52 -5.06 42.35
C SER A 217 -14.33 -5.50 43.57
N GLY A 218 -14.19 -6.76 44.01
CA GLY A 218 -14.84 -7.27 45.22
C GLY A 218 -16.22 -7.87 44.99
N ASN A 219 -16.69 -7.92 43.74
CA ASN A 219 -17.91 -8.62 43.38
C ASN A 219 -17.69 -10.14 43.47
N ARG A 220 -18.43 -10.80 44.36
CA ARG A 220 -18.34 -12.25 44.59
C ARG A 220 -19.52 -13.03 43.99
N GLU A 221 -20.44 -12.36 43.31
CA GLU A 221 -21.57 -13.01 42.67
C GLU A 221 -21.14 -13.63 41.33
N THR A 222 -20.77 -14.91 41.35
CA THR A 222 -20.25 -15.63 40.17
C THR A 222 -21.16 -15.54 38.94
N THR A 223 -22.48 -15.58 39.13
CA THR A 223 -23.47 -15.46 38.05
C THR A 223 -23.46 -14.09 37.39
N GLY A 224 -23.41 -13.02 38.19
CA GLY A 224 -23.28 -11.64 37.70
C GLY A 224 -21.97 -11.43 36.96
N VAL A 225 -20.85 -11.91 37.51
CA VAL A 225 -19.52 -11.82 36.90
C VAL A 225 -19.48 -12.51 35.53
N LEU A 226 -19.97 -13.76 35.44
CA LEU A 226 -20.00 -14.52 34.20
C LEU A 226 -20.91 -13.88 33.15
N ARG A 227 -22.07 -13.33 33.56
CA ARG A 227 -22.98 -12.62 32.67
C ARG A 227 -22.35 -11.35 32.12
N HIS A 228 -21.73 -10.54 32.98
CA HIS A 228 -21.04 -9.32 32.58
C HIS A 228 -19.90 -9.61 31.59
N ALA A 229 -19.00 -10.53 31.95
CA ALA A 229 -17.92 -10.97 31.06
C ALA A 229 -18.46 -11.55 29.74
N GLY A 230 -19.56 -12.31 29.80
CA GLY A 230 -20.26 -12.86 28.64
C GLY A 230 -20.77 -11.79 27.68
N PHE A 231 -21.33 -10.69 28.17
CA PHE A 231 -21.78 -9.58 27.31
C PHE A 231 -20.62 -8.87 26.61
N HIS A 232 -19.51 -8.61 27.31
CA HIS A 232 -18.31 -8.03 26.71
C HIS A 232 -17.71 -8.94 25.62
N ALA A 233 -17.62 -10.23 25.89
CA ALA A 233 -17.12 -11.23 24.96
C ALA A 233 -18.05 -11.40 23.74
N GLY A 234 -19.37 -11.51 23.99
CA GLY A 234 -20.38 -11.63 22.95
C GLY A 234 -20.40 -10.43 22.01
N THR A 235 -20.29 -9.21 22.55
CA THR A 235 -20.20 -7.99 21.74
C THR A 235 -18.92 -7.99 20.90
N THR A 236 -17.80 -8.43 21.45
CA THR A 236 -16.52 -8.58 20.72
C THR A 236 -16.64 -9.58 19.57
N LEU A 237 -17.34 -10.70 19.75
CA LEU A 237 -17.63 -11.66 18.67
C LEU A 237 -18.49 -11.06 17.56
N ILE A 238 -19.57 -10.36 17.95
CA ILE A 238 -20.50 -9.73 17.00
C ILE A 238 -19.77 -8.69 16.14
N VAL A 239 -18.86 -7.91 16.72
CA VAL A 239 -18.01 -6.96 15.98
C VAL A 239 -17.22 -7.67 14.88
N GLY A 240 -16.64 -8.83 15.15
CA GLY A 240 -15.94 -9.63 14.15
C GLY A 240 -16.81 -10.00 12.95
N LEU A 241 -18.05 -10.43 13.21
CA LEU A 241 -19.04 -10.75 12.18
C LEU A 241 -19.45 -9.51 11.38
N LEU A 242 -19.69 -8.39 12.07
CA LEU A 242 -20.08 -7.12 11.44
C LEU A 242 -18.96 -6.58 10.53
N ILE A 243 -17.72 -6.55 11.00
CA ILE A 243 -16.57 -6.10 10.21
C ILE A 243 -16.37 -7.02 9.01
N GLN A 244 -16.50 -8.34 9.17
CA GLN A 244 -16.39 -9.28 8.08
C GLN A 244 -17.40 -9.00 6.95
N SER A 245 -18.62 -8.59 7.29
CA SER A 245 -19.66 -8.20 6.33
C SER A 245 -19.42 -6.81 5.72
N LEU A 246 -18.88 -5.87 6.50
CA LEU A 246 -18.61 -4.49 6.09
C LEU A 246 -17.22 -4.30 5.44
N LEU A 247 -16.39 -5.35 5.35
CA LEU A 247 -15.02 -5.27 4.85
C LEU A 247 -14.90 -4.59 3.48
N PRO A 248 -15.74 -4.90 2.47
CA PRO A 248 -15.66 -4.22 1.16
C PRO A 248 -15.94 -2.71 1.25
N LEU A 249 -16.84 -2.29 2.16
CA LEU A 249 -17.14 -0.88 2.39
C LEU A 249 -15.97 -0.18 3.09
N ILE A 250 -15.31 -0.85 4.04
CA ILE A 250 -14.11 -0.36 4.71
C ILE A 250 -12.98 -0.18 3.68
N GLU A 251 -12.69 -1.20 2.87
CA GLU A 251 -11.69 -1.17 1.81
C GLU A 251 -11.92 -0.02 0.82
N LYS A 252 -13.17 0.16 0.37
CA LYS A 252 -13.56 1.26 -0.53
C LYS A 252 -13.38 2.64 0.12
N SER A 253 -13.77 2.78 1.39
CA SER A 253 -13.69 4.05 2.13
C SER A 253 -12.23 4.47 2.37
N PHE A 254 -11.36 3.53 2.68
CA PHE A 254 -9.93 3.79 2.90
C PHE A 254 -9.07 3.69 1.62
N ARG A 255 -9.65 3.24 0.50
CA ARG A 255 -8.97 2.96 -0.78
C ARG A 255 -7.79 1.98 -0.62
N ILE A 256 -8.01 0.90 0.12
CA ILE A 256 -7.01 -0.13 0.41
C ILE A 256 -7.49 -1.44 -0.22
N ALA A 257 -6.56 -2.20 -0.79
CA ALA A 257 -6.82 -3.58 -1.20
C ALA A 257 -6.20 -4.50 -0.14
N THR A 258 -7.03 -5.32 0.51
CA THR A 258 -6.50 -6.38 1.38
C THR A 258 -5.95 -7.51 0.52
N SER A 259 -5.24 -8.46 1.13
CA SER A 259 -4.81 -9.67 0.41
C SER A 259 -5.99 -10.43 -0.22
N MET A 260 -7.20 -10.35 0.38
CA MET A 260 -8.40 -10.92 -0.21
C MET A 260 -8.80 -10.20 -1.49
N THR A 261 -8.87 -8.86 -1.47
CA THR A 261 -9.13 -8.07 -2.68
C THR A 261 -8.09 -8.38 -3.77
N LEU A 262 -6.81 -8.46 -3.39
CA LEU A 262 -5.73 -8.78 -4.34
C LEU A 262 -5.89 -10.19 -4.92
N LEU A 263 -6.29 -11.18 -4.12
CA LEU A 263 -6.59 -12.52 -4.60
C LEU A 263 -7.77 -12.52 -5.58
N ASP A 264 -8.82 -11.74 -5.32
CA ASP A 264 -9.94 -11.59 -6.25
C ASP A 264 -9.48 -11.00 -7.59
N TYR A 265 -8.59 -10.00 -7.56
CA TYR A 265 -7.98 -9.43 -8.77
C TYR A 265 -6.90 -10.32 -9.41
N SER A 266 -6.47 -11.39 -8.74
CA SER A 266 -5.54 -12.38 -9.29
C SER A 266 -6.24 -13.46 -10.12
N ASP A 267 -7.56 -13.57 -10.03
CA ASP A 267 -8.35 -14.53 -10.79
C ASP A 267 -8.32 -14.17 -12.29
N ALA A 268 -7.88 -15.13 -13.12
CA ALA A 268 -7.83 -14.97 -14.57
C ALA A 268 -9.22 -14.76 -15.21
N ASN A 269 -10.30 -15.06 -14.49
CA ASN A 269 -11.67 -14.79 -14.92
C ASN A 269 -12.10 -13.33 -14.75
N GLN A 270 -11.27 -12.48 -14.11
CA GLN A 270 -11.52 -11.05 -14.07
C GLN A 270 -11.71 -10.49 -15.49
N PRO A 271 -12.76 -9.69 -15.76
CA PRO A 271 -13.10 -9.29 -17.13
C PRO A 271 -11.94 -8.67 -17.91
N LEU A 272 -11.11 -7.84 -17.26
CA LEU A 272 -9.96 -7.20 -17.90
C LEU A 272 -8.81 -8.18 -18.17
N LEU A 273 -8.51 -9.11 -17.27
CA LEU A 273 -7.49 -10.15 -17.50
C LEU A 273 -7.94 -11.16 -18.56
N LYS A 274 -9.22 -11.53 -18.55
CA LYS A 274 -9.81 -12.36 -19.60
C LYS A 274 -9.70 -11.69 -20.96
N ARG A 275 -9.98 -10.37 -21.03
CA ARG A 275 -9.80 -9.59 -22.25
C ARG A 275 -8.34 -9.55 -22.70
N LEU A 276 -7.40 -9.32 -21.77
CA LEU A 276 -5.96 -9.36 -22.05
C LEU A 276 -5.53 -10.71 -22.63
N HIS A 277 -5.99 -11.81 -22.04
CA HIS A 277 -5.71 -13.16 -22.51
C HIS A 277 -6.22 -13.41 -23.94
N MET A 278 -7.41 -12.93 -24.28
CA MET A 278 -8.02 -13.14 -25.59
C MET A 278 -7.44 -12.24 -26.69
N GLU A 279 -7.18 -10.95 -26.38
CA GLU A 279 -6.78 -9.94 -27.37
C GLU A 279 -5.25 -9.77 -27.48
N ALA A 280 -4.50 -10.05 -26.41
CA ALA A 280 -3.03 -9.95 -26.36
C ALA A 280 -2.40 -11.10 -25.54
N PRO A 281 -2.47 -12.36 -26.03
CA PRO A 281 -2.07 -13.56 -25.28
C PRO A 281 -0.58 -13.61 -24.91
N GLY A 282 0.28 -13.00 -25.74
CA GLY A 282 1.72 -12.89 -25.46
C GLY A 282 1.99 -11.98 -24.28
N THR A 283 1.36 -10.79 -24.28
CA THR A 283 1.39 -9.86 -23.14
C THR A 283 0.78 -10.46 -21.88
N PHE A 284 -0.30 -11.25 -21.99
CA PHE A 284 -0.86 -11.97 -20.85
C PHE A 284 0.15 -12.94 -20.23
N SER A 285 0.80 -13.77 -21.06
CA SER A 285 1.79 -14.75 -20.61
C SER A 285 3.02 -14.07 -19.99
N HIS A 286 3.48 -12.98 -20.61
CA HIS A 286 4.52 -12.10 -20.08
C HIS A 286 4.14 -11.60 -18.68
N SER A 287 2.95 -11.01 -18.53
CA SER A 287 2.48 -10.43 -17.26
C SER A 287 2.40 -11.45 -16.12
N LEU A 288 2.02 -12.70 -16.40
CA LEU A 288 2.03 -13.78 -15.41
C LEU A 288 3.45 -14.14 -14.95
N LEU A 289 4.40 -14.21 -15.89
CA LEU A 289 5.81 -14.46 -15.59
C LEU A 289 6.41 -13.33 -14.74
N ILE A 290 6.19 -12.07 -15.14
CA ILE A 290 6.62 -10.89 -14.37
C ILE A 290 6.03 -10.95 -12.95
N GLY A 291 4.76 -11.32 -12.81
CA GLY A 291 4.12 -11.45 -11.50
C GLY A 291 4.77 -12.49 -10.59
N SER A 292 5.13 -13.65 -11.11
CA SER A 292 5.84 -14.71 -10.36
C SER A 292 7.21 -14.23 -9.86
N ILE A 293 8.00 -13.60 -10.72
CA ILE A 293 9.34 -13.13 -10.38
C ILE A 293 9.25 -11.94 -9.41
N ALA A 294 8.31 -11.02 -9.62
CA ALA A 294 8.11 -9.86 -8.76
C ALA A 294 7.63 -10.25 -7.36
N GLU A 295 6.81 -11.30 -7.22
CA GLU A 295 6.43 -11.86 -5.92
C GLU A 295 7.66 -12.28 -5.11
N ALA A 296 8.50 -13.14 -5.71
CA ALA A 296 9.71 -13.65 -5.06
C ALA A 296 10.72 -12.54 -4.72
N ALA A 297 10.84 -11.52 -5.58
CA ALA A 297 11.72 -10.38 -5.33
C ALA A 297 11.22 -9.48 -4.20
N ALA A 298 9.90 -9.23 -4.13
CA ALA A 298 9.30 -8.44 -3.06
C ALA A 298 9.37 -9.16 -1.71
N GLU A 299 9.09 -10.46 -1.66
CA GLU A 299 9.19 -11.26 -0.43
C GLU A 299 10.62 -11.32 0.11
N ALA A 300 11.63 -11.36 -0.78
CA ALA A 300 13.04 -11.38 -0.38
C ALA A 300 13.46 -10.15 0.46
N ILE A 301 12.77 -9.02 0.31
CA ILE A 301 13.02 -7.79 1.10
C ILE A 301 11.90 -7.48 2.10
N GLY A 302 10.97 -8.41 2.33
CA GLY A 302 9.85 -8.24 3.26
C GLY A 302 8.76 -7.26 2.79
N CYS A 303 8.69 -6.97 1.49
CA CYS A 303 7.60 -6.20 0.88
C CYS A 303 6.40 -7.09 0.53
N ASN A 304 5.30 -6.49 0.05
CA ASN A 304 4.09 -7.23 -0.27
C ASN A 304 4.22 -7.98 -1.62
N GLY A 305 4.58 -9.27 -1.55
CA GLY A 305 4.71 -10.17 -2.71
C GLY A 305 3.44 -10.29 -3.53
N LEU A 306 2.30 -10.54 -2.88
CA LEU A 306 1.01 -10.66 -3.54
C LEU A 306 0.62 -9.38 -4.29
N LEU A 307 0.87 -8.21 -3.70
CA LEU A 307 0.61 -6.93 -4.36
C LEU A 307 1.47 -6.76 -5.62
N SER A 308 2.75 -7.14 -5.54
CA SER A 308 3.66 -7.07 -6.69
C SER A 308 3.24 -8.02 -7.80
N ARG A 309 2.84 -9.25 -7.45
CA ARG A 309 2.31 -10.25 -8.39
C ARG A 309 1.07 -9.74 -9.13
N VAL A 310 0.06 -9.33 -8.36
CA VAL A 310 -1.21 -8.90 -8.95
C VAL A 310 -1.04 -7.58 -9.68
N GLY A 311 -0.21 -6.67 -9.17
CA GLY A 311 0.17 -5.44 -9.89
C GLY A 311 0.76 -5.72 -11.27
N ALA A 312 1.68 -6.69 -11.36
CA ALA A 312 2.28 -7.12 -12.61
C ALA A 312 1.27 -7.73 -13.59
N TYR A 313 0.21 -8.41 -13.14
CA TYR A 313 -0.81 -8.95 -14.06
C TYR A 313 -1.49 -7.87 -14.90
N TYR A 314 -1.60 -6.66 -14.36
CA TYR A 314 -2.29 -5.55 -15.01
C TYR A 314 -1.34 -4.52 -15.64
N HIS A 315 -0.03 -4.55 -15.38
CA HIS A 315 0.88 -3.43 -15.73
C HIS A 315 0.82 -3.05 -17.21
N ASP A 316 0.61 -4.04 -18.08
CA ASP A 316 0.64 -3.93 -19.53
C ASP A 316 -0.74 -3.99 -20.21
N VAL A 317 -1.85 -3.90 -19.47
CA VAL A 317 -3.21 -4.04 -20.05
C VAL A 317 -3.53 -3.03 -21.15
N GLY A 318 -2.84 -1.89 -21.19
CA GLY A 318 -2.98 -0.93 -22.28
C GLY A 318 -2.54 -1.43 -23.65
N LYS A 319 -1.71 -2.49 -23.71
CA LYS A 319 -1.27 -3.09 -24.97
C LYS A 319 -2.43 -3.71 -25.76
N ILE A 320 -3.55 -4.05 -25.10
CA ILE A 320 -4.75 -4.62 -25.72
C ILE A 320 -5.19 -3.84 -26.97
N ASN A 321 -5.27 -2.50 -26.89
CA ASN A 321 -5.76 -1.67 -27.98
C ASN A 321 -4.92 -1.76 -29.27
N LYS A 322 -3.64 -2.10 -29.14
CA LYS A 322 -2.66 -2.12 -30.24
C LYS A 322 -1.74 -3.35 -30.16
N ALA A 323 -2.29 -4.51 -29.79
CA ALA A 323 -1.52 -5.72 -29.46
C ALA A 323 -0.45 -6.08 -30.51
N SER A 324 -0.80 -5.98 -31.80
CA SER A 324 0.09 -6.29 -32.93
C SER A 324 1.33 -5.40 -33.09
N TYR A 325 1.46 -4.32 -32.30
CA TYR A 325 2.65 -3.47 -32.26
C TYR A 325 3.64 -3.88 -31.16
N PHE A 326 3.30 -4.86 -30.33
CA PHE A 326 4.15 -5.34 -29.25
C PHE A 326 4.70 -6.72 -29.61
N VAL A 327 6.03 -6.84 -29.58
CA VAL A 327 6.77 -7.98 -30.13
C VAL A 327 6.35 -9.32 -29.51
N GLU A 328 5.95 -9.34 -28.24
CA GLU A 328 5.48 -10.55 -27.57
C GLU A 328 4.17 -11.10 -28.15
N ASN A 329 3.40 -10.29 -28.88
CA ASN A 329 2.17 -10.70 -29.56
C ASN A 329 2.34 -10.89 -31.07
N GLU A 330 3.54 -10.68 -31.62
CA GLU A 330 3.82 -10.90 -33.04
C GLU A 330 3.94 -12.42 -33.30
N LEU A 331 2.86 -13.04 -33.79
CA LEU A 331 2.81 -14.47 -34.17
C LEU A 331 3.52 -14.72 -35.52
N GLY A 332 4.80 -14.37 -35.62
CA GLY A 332 5.59 -14.53 -36.85
C GLY A 332 5.25 -13.53 -37.97
N SER A 333 4.41 -12.53 -37.70
CA SER A 333 4.15 -11.40 -38.60
C SER A 333 5.34 -10.44 -38.70
N ALA A 334 5.49 -9.76 -39.83
CA ALA A 334 6.52 -8.73 -39.98
C ALA A 334 6.35 -7.60 -38.95
N ASN A 335 7.46 -7.18 -38.33
CA ASN A 335 7.48 -6.12 -37.32
C ASN A 335 6.90 -4.81 -37.89
N ARG A 336 5.76 -4.38 -37.34
CA ARG A 336 4.98 -3.22 -37.83
C ARG A 336 5.70 -1.88 -37.64
N HIS A 337 6.68 -1.81 -36.74
CA HIS A 337 7.46 -0.60 -36.53
C HIS A 337 8.43 -0.29 -37.66
N LYS A 338 8.76 -1.26 -38.53
CA LYS A 338 9.63 -1.04 -39.69
C LYS A 338 9.04 -0.11 -40.74
N GLU A 339 7.71 0.03 -40.75
CA GLU A 339 6.98 0.89 -41.69
C GLU A 339 6.68 2.28 -41.11
N LEU A 340 7.09 2.54 -39.86
CA LEU A 340 6.77 3.76 -39.13
C LEU A 340 8.00 4.63 -38.90
N ALA A 341 7.78 5.95 -38.86
CA ALA A 341 8.79 6.86 -38.34
C ALA A 341 9.05 6.57 -36.85
N PRO A 342 10.29 6.72 -36.33
CA PRO A 342 10.61 6.43 -34.93
C PRO A 342 9.76 7.20 -33.92
N THR A 343 9.36 8.43 -34.26
CA THR A 343 8.45 9.25 -33.45
C THR A 343 7.05 8.63 -33.35
N MET A 344 6.52 8.08 -34.44
CA MET A 344 5.22 7.39 -34.44
C MET A 344 5.28 6.09 -33.65
N SER A 345 6.36 5.31 -33.81
CA SER A 345 6.61 4.11 -33.01
C SER A 345 6.69 4.44 -31.52
N HIS A 346 7.43 5.49 -31.15
CA HIS A 346 7.50 5.99 -29.79
C HIS A 346 6.11 6.34 -29.23
N LEU A 347 5.29 7.09 -29.97
CA LEU A 347 3.94 7.48 -29.52
C LEU A 347 3.02 6.27 -29.31
N ILE A 348 3.12 5.24 -30.16
CA ILE A 348 2.36 3.99 -30.00
C ILE A 348 2.79 3.28 -28.73
N ILE A 349 4.10 3.13 -28.51
CA ILE A 349 4.65 2.45 -27.34
C ILE A 349 4.30 3.21 -26.07
N VAL A 350 4.53 4.53 -25.97
CA VAL A 350 4.16 5.31 -24.77
C VAL A 350 2.66 5.28 -24.50
N GLY A 351 1.84 5.20 -25.56
CA GLY A 351 0.38 5.19 -25.46
C GLY A 351 -0.20 4.08 -24.56
N HIS A 352 0.45 2.92 -24.46
CA HIS A 352 -0.09 1.81 -23.66
C HIS A 352 -0.24 2.17 -22.18
N VAL A 353 0.62 3.03 -21.63
CA VAL A 353 0.49 3.44 -20.21
C VAL A 353 -0.81 4.22 -20.01
N LYS A 354 -1.11 5.17 -20.91
CA LYS A 354 -2.32 5.99 -20.83
C LYS A 354 -3.57 5.14 -21.05
N ASP A 355 -3.57 4.33 -22.11
CA ASP A 355 -4.67 3.42 -22.45
C ASP A 355 -4.94 2.43 -21.30
N GLY A 356 -3.88 1.91 -20.69
CA GLY A 356 -3.97 1.02 -19.54
C GLY A 356 -4.61 1.68 -18.31
N ILE A 357 -4.28 2.95 -18.04
CA ILE A 357 -4.89 3.70 -16.93
C ILE A 357 -6.36 4.01 -17.20
N GLU A 358 -6.74 4.29 -18.45
CA GLU A 358 -8.14 4.49 -18.83
C GLU A 358 -8.95 3.20 -18.65
N MET A 359 -8.46 2.06 -19.18
CA MET A 359 -9.07 0.75 -18.95
C MET A 359 -9.14 0.39 -17.46
N ALA A 360 -8.08 0.63 -16.70
CA ALA A 360 -8.07 0.33 -15.26
C ALA A 360 -9.09 1.16 -14.48
N LYS A 361 -9.45 2.37 -14.94
CA LYS A 361 -10.54 3.17 -14.36
C LYS A 361 -11.91 2.61 -14.75
N GLU A 362 -12.09 2.29 -16.03
CA GLU A 362 -13.33 1.72 -16.57
C GLU A 362 -13.72 0.41 -15.89
N TYR A 363 -12.75 -0.50 -15.72
CA TYR A 363 -12.95 -1.81 -15.09
C TYR A 363 -12.87 -1.78 -13.56
N GLY A 364 -12.84 -0.59 -12.93
CA GLY A 364 -12.90 -0.46 -11.48
C GLY A 364 -11.65 -0.93 -10.71
N LEU A 365 -10.51 -1.09 -11.38
CA LEU A 365 -9.26 -1.58 -10.78
C LEU A 365 -8.84 -0.68 -9.59
N PRO A 366 -8.47 -1.22 -8.42
CA PRO A 366 -8.06 -0.45 -7.26
C PRO A 366 -6.87 0.49 -7.55
N THR A 367 -6.83 1.66 -6.91
CA THR A 367 -5.73 2.63 -7.10
C THR A 367 -4.36 2.03 -6.78
N VAL A 368 -4.30 1.11 -5.82
CA VAL A 368 -3.06 0.40 -5.45
C VAL A 368 -2.54 -0.52 -6.56
N LEU A 369 -3.37 -0.96 -7.50
CA LEU A 369 -2.96 -1.71 -8.69
C LEU A 369 -2.67 -0.80 -9.89
N ARG A 370 -3.43 0.31 -10.02
CA ARG A 370 -3.21 1.30 -11.10
C ARG A 370 -1.79 1.88 -11.09
N GLN A 371 -1.16 2.00 -9.92
CA GLN A 371 0.20 2.52 -9.82
C GLN A 371 1.22 1.69 -10.63
N PHE A 372 1.00 0.37 -10.78
CA PHE A 372 1.91 -0.49 -11.54
C PHE A 372 1.84 -0.17 -13.03
N ILE A 373 0.63 0.10 -13.55
CA ILE A 373 0.45 0.55 -14.94
C ILE A 373 1.13 1.91 -15.15
N GLU A 374 0.90 2.85 -14.25
CA GLU A 374 1.39 4.23 -14.40
C GLU A 374 2.93 4.34 -14.30
N THR A 375 3.56 3.52 -13.45
CA THR A 375 4.96 3.74 -13.04
C THR A 375 5.95 2.68 -13.48
N HIS A 376 5.53 1.53 -14.04
CA HIS A 376 6.45 0.43 -14.36
C HIS A 376 7.56 0.81 -15.36
N HIS A 377 7.37 1.85 -16.18
CA HIS A 377 8.42 2.40 -17.03
C HIS A 377 9.05 3.70 -16.51
N GLY A 378 8.50 4.31 -15.47
CA GLY A 378 8.98 5.57 -14.91
C GLY A 378 9.18 6.63 -15.99
N THR A 379 10.35 7.26 -16.00
CA THR A 379 10.73 8.29 -17.00
C THR A 379 11.85 7.81 -17.91
N THR A 380 11.88 6.50 -18.17
CA THR A 380 12.99 5.86 -18.86
C THR A 380 13.02 6.20 -20.36
N LEU A 381 14.21 6.20 -20.94
CA LEU A 381 14.42 6.45 -22.36
C LEU A 381 14.06 5.20 -23.19
N ILE A 382 13.28 5.40 -24.26
CA ILE A 382 12.98 4.34 -25.24
C ILE A 382 14.10 4.27 -26.27
N GLU A 383 15.18 3.60 -25.88
CA GLU A 383 16.46 3.61 -26.61
C GLU A 383 16.40 3.17 -28.07
N PRO A 384 15.66 2.12 -28.47
CA PRO A 384 15.67 1.67 -29.87
C PRO A 384 15.24 2.80 -30.83
N PHE A 385 14.11 3.46 -30.54
CA PHE A 385 13.57 4.52 -31.38
C PHE A 385 14.35 5.83 -31.26
N TYR A 386 14.89 6.14 -30.09
CA TYR A 386 15.81 7.28 -29.95
C TYR A 386 17.06 7.10 -30.80
N ASN A 387 17.69 5.92 -30.75
CA ASN A 387 18.88 5.61 -31.53
C ASN A 387 18.58 5.59 -33.03
N GLU A 388 17.42 5.10 -33.44
CA GLU A 388 16.98 5.13 -34.83
C GLU A 388 16.72 6.57 -35.32
N ALA A 389 16.03 7.39 -34.54
CA ALA A 389 15.81 8.80 -34.84
C ALA A 389 17.14 9.56 -34.97
N LYS A 390 18.09 9.30 -34.07
CA LYS A 390 19.44 9.87 -34.12
C LYS A 390 20.19 9.45 -35.38
N LYS A 391 20.10 8.18 -35.79
CA LYS A 391 20.70 7.68 -37.04
C LYS A 391 20.08 8.31 -38.29
N LEU A 392 18.75 8.45 -38.34
CA LEU A 392 18.06 9.07 -39.47
C LEU A 392 18.42 10.55 -39.61
N LYS A 393 18.45 11.30 -38.50
CA LYS A 393 18.85 12.72 -38.52
C LYS A 393 20.32 12.92 -38.87
N ALA A 394 21.21 12.02 -38.43
CA ALA A 394 22.62 12.05 -38.80
C ALA A 394 22.85 11.80 -40.30
N LYS A 395 22.03 10.96 -40.95
CA LYS A 395 22.07 10.73 -42.40
C LYS A 395 21.58 11.94 -43.21
N ASN A 396 20.55 12.62 -42.71
CA ASN A 396 19.93 13.76 -43.42
C ASN A 396 20.68 15.09 -43.21
N SER A 397 21.40 15.22 -42.10
CA SER A 397 22.19 16.42 -41.77
C SER A 397 23.60 16.25 -42.33
N LYS A 398 23.95 16.93 -43.43
CA LYS A 398 25.30 16.98 -44.02
C LYS A 398 26.34 17.62 -43.07
N GLY A 399 26.62 17.01 -41.92
CA GLY A 399 27.68 17.42 -40.99
C GLY A 399 27.37 18.56 -40.02
N LYS A 400 26.12 19.01 -39.87
CA LYS A 400 25.74 19.95 -38.80
C LYS A 400 25.36 19.19 -37.52
N THR A 401 26.09 19.45 -36.44
CA THR A 401 26.00 18.76 -35.13
C THR A 401 24.80 19.18 -34.27
N THR A 402 23.98 20.14 -34.70
CA THR A 402 22.92 20.78 -33.89
C THR A 402 21.55 20.12 -33.95
N ASP A 403 21.39 18.96 -34.59
CA ASP A 403 20.07 18.38 -34.90
C ASP A 403 19.81 17.01 -34.25
N VAL A 404 20.52 16.67 -33.17
CA VAL A 404 20.26 15.41 -32.43
C VAL A 404 18.89 15.53 -31.73
N PRO A 405 17.98 14.56 -31.88
CA PRO A 405 16.71 14.57 -31.15
C PRO A 405 16.95 14.67 -29.64
N ALA A 406 16.14 15.43 -28.91
CA ALA A 406 16.28 15.50 -27.46
C ALA A 406 15.82 14.19 -26.82
N GLU A 407 16.56 13.65 -25.85
CA GLU A 407 16.14 12.45 -25.11
C GLU A 407 14.76 12.61 -24.46
N SER A 408 14.42 13.84 -24.03
CA SER A 408 13.11 14.16 -23.45
C SER A 408 11.94 13.86 -24.38
N GLU A 409 12.14 13.87 -25.70
CA GLU A 409 11.11 13.52 -26.69
C GLU A 409 10.86 12.02 -26.79
N PHE A 410 11.79 11.19 -26.28
CA PHE A 410 11.74 9.73 -26.37
C PHE A 410 11.64 9.04 -25.00
N ARG A 411 11.41 9.80 -23.93
CA ARG A 411 11.21 9.29 -22.58
C ARG A 411 9.74 9.06 -22.29
N TYR A 412 9.45 8.08 -21.44
CA TYR A 412 8.14 7.98 -20.83
C TYR A 412 7.83 9.23 -19.99
N PRO A 413 6.57 9.68 -19.94
CA PRO A 413 6.18 10.85 -19.17
C PRO A 413 6.23 10.63 -17.65
N GLY A 414 6.37 9.39 -17.19
CA GLY A 414 6.30 9.02 -15.78
C GLY A 414 4.87 9.02 -15.24
N PRO A 415 4.70 9.11 -13.91
CA PRO A 415 5.72 9.32 -12.87
C PRO A 415 6.70 8.16 -12.61
N LYS A 416 7.80 8.45 -11.89
CA LYS A 416 8.71 7.43 -11.33
C LYS A 416 7.99 6.54 -10.30
N PRO A 417 8.45 5.29 -10.08
CA PRO A 417 7.96 4.45 -9.00
C PRO A 417 8.01 5.15 -7.64
N ARG A 418 6.90 5.08 -6.90
CA ARG A 418 6.77 5.65 -5.54
C ARG A 418 6.74 4.62 -4.43
N THR A 419 6.72 3.35 -4.80
CA THR A 419 6.67 2.20 -3.89
C THR A 419 7.75 1.21 -4.29
N LYS A 420 8.24 0.43 -3.32
CA LYS A 420 9.25 -0.61 -3.56
C LYS A 420 8.71 -1.67 -4.50
N GLU A 421 7.45 -2.04 -4.32
CA GLU A 421 6.74 -3.01 -5.15
C GLU A 421 6.69 -2.57 -6.62
N ALA A 422 6.37 -1.31 -6.91
CA ALA A 422 6.36 -0.80 -8.28
C ALA A 422 7.77 -0.75 -8.89
N ALA A 423 8.80 -0.39 -8.10
CA ALA A 423 10.19 -0.41 -8.53
C ALA A 423 10.68 -1.83 -8.84
N ILE A 424 10.22 -2.83 -8.06
CA ILE A 424 10.49 -4.25 -8.32
C ILE A 424 9.86 -4.66 -9.66
N VAL A 425 8.58 -4.35 -9.90
CA VAL A 425 7.92 -4.70 -11.18
C VAL A 425 8.62 -4.05 -12.37
N MET A 426 9.02 -2.78 -12.25
CA MET A 426 9.87 -2.10 -13.26
C MET A 426 11.15 -2.88 -13.55
N LEU A 427 11.86 -3.31 -12.49
CA LEU A 427 13.15 -3.99 -12.64
C LEU A 427 12.98 -5.40 -13.21
N VAL A 428 11.93 -6.11 -12.81
CA VAL A 428 11.60 -7.44 -13.31
C VAL A 428 11.22 -7.38 -14.79
N ASP A 429 10.33 -6.47 -15.19
CA ASP A 429 9.90 -6.30 -16.58
C ASP A 429 11.08 -6.02 -17.52
N THR A 430 11.94 -5.07 -17.15
CA THR A 430 13.12 -4.74 -17.96
C THR A 430 14.16 -5.87 -17.97
N SER A 431 14.28 -6.64 -16.89
CA SER A 431 15.27 -7.73 -16.80
C SER A 431 14.82 -8.95 -17.58
N GLU A 432 13.55 -9.35 -17.48
CA GLU A 432 12.97 -10.42 -18.30
C GLU A 432 13.10 -10.08 -19.79
N SER A 433 12.69 -8.86 -20.17
CA SER A 433 12.74 -8.43 -21.58
C SER A 433 14.17 -8.48 -22.13
N ALA A 434 15.16 -8.08 -21.32
CA ALA A 434 16.57 -8.13 -21.69
C ALA A 434 17.09 -9.58 -21.78
N VAL A 435 16.75 -10.45 -20.83
CA VAL A 435 17.14 -11.87 -20.83
C VAL A 435 16.52 -12.62 -22.01
N ARG A 436 15.25 -12.35 -22.34
CA ARG A 436 14.55 -12.91 -23.49
C ARG A 436 15.24 -12.62 -24.82
N SER A 437 15.97 -11.50 -24.90
CA SER A 437 16.73 -11.09 -26.10
C SER A 437 18.14 -11.70 -26.20
N LEU A 438 18.59 -12.46 -25.20
CA LEU A 438 19.90 -13.12 -25.23
C LEU A 438 19.92 -14.27 -26.25
N ALA A 439 21.00 -14.37 -27.02
CA ALA A 439 21.23 -15.50 -27.92
C ALA A 439 21.43 -16.82 -27.15
N GLU A 440 22.02 -16.76 -25.95
CA GLU A 440 22.27 -17.91 -25.08
C GLU A 440 22.03 -17.52 -23.63
N VAL A 441 21.14 -18.26 -22.96
CA VAL A 441 20.63 -17.94 -21.62
C VAL A 441 21.34 -18.81 -20.57
N THR A 442 22.49 -18.33 -20.08
CA THR A 442 23.23 -18.98 -18.97
C THR A 442 23.02 -18.23 -17.64
N PRO A 443 23.13 -18.88 -16.46
CA PRO A 443 22.89 -18.21 -15.18
C PRO A 443 23.79 -16.99 -14.97
N THR A 444 25.08 -17.09 -15.32
CA THR A 444 26.03 -15.97 -15.23
C THR A 444 25.67 -14.80 -16.15
N LYS A 445 25.16 -15.10 -17.37
CA LYS A 445 24.69 -14.04 -18.29
C LYS A 445 23.42 -13.37 -17.75
N ILE A 446 22.51 -14.13 -17.15
CA ILE A 446 21.30 -13.60 -16.49
C ILE A 446 21.71 -12.64 -15.36
N GLU A 447 22.60 -13.06 -14.46
CA GLU A 447 23.10 -12.22 -13.36
C GLU A 447 23.69 -10.90 -13.87
N ALA A 448 24.55 -10.96 -14.89
CA ALA A 448 25.14 -9.77 -15.49
C ALA A 448 24.07 -8.83 -16.11
N VAL A 449 23.06 -9.39 -16.81
CA VAL A 449 21.97 -8.60 -17.40
C VAL A 449 21.13 -7.92 -16.31
N VAL A 450 20.72 -8.67 -15.29
CA VAL A 450 19.94 -8.13 -14.16
C VAL A 450 20.70 -7.01 -13.47
N HIS A 451 21.99 -7.20 -13.19
CA HIS A 451 22.85 -6.18 -12.59
C HIS A 451 22.94 -4.92 -13.46
N ASN A 452 23.18 -5.08 -14.76
CA ASN A 452 23.25 -3.95 -15.69
C ASN A 452 21.92 -3.19 -15.76
N MET A 453 20.79 -3.89 -15.77
CA MET A 453 19.47 -3.25 -15.76
C MET A 453 19.23 -2.49 -14.45
N ALA A 454 19.58 -3.08 -13.30
CA ALA A 454 19.47 -2.42 -12.00
C ALA A 454 20.32 -1.14 -11.94
N MET A 455 21.58 -1.22 -12.37
CA MET A 455 22.49 -0.06 -12.40
C MET A 455 22.01 1.04 -13.34
N LYS A 456 21.47 0.67 -14.51
CA LYS A 456 20.90 1.64 -15.46
C LYS A 456 19.71 2.39 -14.86
N ARG A 457 18.79 1.70 -14.18
CA ARG A 457 17.65 2.35 -13.50
C ARG A 457 18.10 3.23 -12.33
N LEU A 458 19.09 2.78 -11.57
CA LEU A 458 19.69 3.55 -10.48
C LEU A 458 20.36 4.84 -10.98
N GLN A 459 21.18 4.75 -12.04
CA GLN A 459 21.89 5.90 -12.62
C GLN A 459 20.94 6.90 -13.30
N ASP A 460 19.84 6.43 -13.87
CA ASP A 460 18.77 7.27 -14.45
C ASP A 460 17.82 7.85 -13.37
N GLY A 461 18.12 7.63 -12.09
CA GLY A 461 17.34 8.15 -10.97
C GLY A 461 15.93 7.58 -10.84
N GLN A 462 15.62 6.44 -11.47
CA GLN A 462 14.25 5.90 -11.47
C GLN A 462 13.78 5.51 -10.07
N PHE A 463 14.70 5.30 -9.13
CA PHE A 463 14.40 4.94 -7.74
C PHE A 463 14.35 6.14 -6.77
N ASP A 464 14.52 7.38 -7.23
CA ASP A 464 14.59 8.57 -6.36
C ASP A 464 13.31 8.83 -5.55
N GLU A 465 12.16 8.37 -6.05
CA GLU A 465 10.85 8.58 -5.42
C GLU A 465 10.34 7.37 -4.62
N CYS A 466 11.11 6.27 -4.59
CA CYS A 466 10.82 5.10 -3.77
C CYS A 466 11.92 4.91 -2.72
N GLU A 467 11.56 4.56 -1.48
CA GLU A 467 12.52 4.42 -0.37
C GLU A 467 13.35 3.13 -0.45
N LEU A 468 13.83 2.76 -1.65
CA LEU A 468 14.60 1.54 -1.90
C LEU A 468 16.07 1.73 -1.51
N SER A 469 16.58 0.90 -0.61
CA SER A 469 18.00 0.91 -0.23
C SER A 469 18.86 0.08 -1.17
N LEU A 470 20.16 0.39 -1.26
CA LEU A 470 21.12 -0.41 -2.05
C LEU A 470 21.22 -1.86 -1.56
N ARG A 471 21.02 -2.09 -0.26
CA ARG A 471 20.98 -3.45 0.32
C ARG A 471 19.76 -4.23 -0.16
N GLU A 472 18.61 -3.58 -0.28
CA GLU A 472 17.40 -4.19 -0.83
C GLU A 472 17.55 -4.43 -2.33
N LEU A 473 18.13 -3.48 -3.08
CA LEU A 473 18.40 -3.64 -4.51
C LEU A 473 19.24 -4.89 -4.80
N SER A 474 20.32 -5.11 -4.04
CA SER A 474 21.15 -6.32 -4.19
C SER A 474 20.39 -7.63 -3.89
N GLN A 475 19.48 -7.63 -2.91
CA GLN A 475 18.64 -8.80 -2.62
C GLN A 475 17.60 -9.04 -3.72
N ILE A 476 17.03 -7.97 -4.28
CA ILE A 476 16.13 -8.04 -5.43
C ILE A 476 16.86 -8.61 -6.64
N GLU A 477 18.06 -8.10 -6.98
CA GLU A 477 18.88 -8.61 -8.09
C GLU A 477 19.10 -10.13 -7.96
N ALA A 478 19.55 -10.59 -6.79
CA ALA A 478 19.78 -12.02 -6.54
C ALA A 478 18.49 -12.86 -6.69
N SER A 479 17.35 -12.37 -6.20
CA SER A 479 16.05 -13.06 -6.31
C SER A 479 15.55 -13.13 -7.76
N ILE A 480 15.69 -12.03 -8.52
CA ILE A 480 15.35 -11.97 -9.94
C ILE A 480 16.23 -12.92 -10.74
N SER A 481 17.55 -12.88 -10.55
CA SER A 481 18.48 -13.74 -11.29
C SER A 481 18.21 -15.22 -11.04
N LYS A 482 17.98 -15.60 -9.79
CA LYS A 482 17.61 -16.98 -9.43
C LYS A 482 16.32 -17.43 -10.10
N THR A 483 15.27 -16.61 -10.05
CA THR A 483 13.95 -16.98 -10.59
C THR A 483 13.95 -17.02 -12.11
N LEU A 484 14.61 -16.05 -12.77
CA LEU A 484 14.82 -16.08 -14.22
C LEU A 484 15.63 -17.32 -14.64
N ALA A 485 16.72 -17.64 -13.94
CA ALA A 485 17.49 -18.84 -14.23
C ALA A 485 16.63 -20.10 -14.14
N ALA A 486 15.80 -20.25 -13.11
CA ALA A 486 14.89 -21.39 -13.00
C ALA A 486 13.89 -21.48 -14.16
N HIS A 487 13.37 -20.34 -14.63
CA HIS A 487 12.40 -20.31 -15.72
C HIS A 487 13.02 -20.72 -17.07
N TYR A 488 14.24 -20.27 -17.36
CA TYR A 488 14.91 -20.57 -18.64
C TYR A 488 15.72 -21.87 -18.66
N HIS A 489 16.18 -22.39 -17.50
CA HIS A 489 16.92 -23.67 -17.42
C HIS A 489 16.02 -24.92 -17.26
N GLY A 490 14.71 -24.75 -17.05
CA GLY A 490 13.74 -25.86 -16.98
C GLY A 490 13.41 -26.54 -18.32
N ARG A 491 13.96 -26.09 -19.45
CA ARG A 491 13.76 -26.69 -20.79
C ARG A 491 15.04 -27.35 -21.29
N ILE A 492 15.43 -28.49 -20.70
CA ILE A 492 16.39 -29.37 -21.38
C ILE A 492 15.65 -29.99 -22.57
N ALA A 493 16.14 -29.71 -23.78
CA ALA A 493 15.65 -30.33 -25.00
C ALA A 493 15.83 -31.86 -24.91
N TYR A 494 14.78 -32.62 -25.24
CA TYR A 494 14.96 -34.05 -25.49
C TYR A 494 15.97 -34.21 -26.64
N PRO A 495 17.02 -35.03 -26.48
CA PRO A 495 17.94 -35.28 -27.57
C PRO A 495 17.15 -35.87 -28.75
N GLU A 496 17.33 -35.28 -29.93
CA GLU A 496 16.81 -35.86 -31.17
C GLU A 496 17.41 -37.27 -31.33
N PRO A 497 16.59 -38.29 -31.63
CA PRO A 497 17.12 -39.61 -31.94
C PRO A 497 18.04 -39.48 -33.16
N PRO A 498 19.23 -40.11 -33.15
CA PRO A 498 20.19 -39.94 -34.23
C PRO A 498 19.57 -40.37 -35.56
N ASP A 499 19.69 -39.51 -36.56
CA ASP A 499 19.32 -39.75 -37.95
C ASP A 499 19.84 -41.13 -38.39
N GLU A 500 18.92 -42.01 -38.80
CA GLU A 500 19.30 -43.23 -39.51
C GLU A 500 20.00 -42.84 -40.82
N PRO A 501 21.20 -43.38 -41.10
CA PRO A 501 21.94 -43.03 -42.30
C PRO A 501 21.20 -43.51 -43.55
N ALA A 502 20.93 -42.58 -44.45
CA ALA A 502 20.53 -42.88 -45.82
C ALA A 502 21.65 -43.66 -46.53
N GLY A 503 21.34 -44.87 -46.98
CA GLY A 503 22.12 -45.58 -47.99
C GLY A 503 22.41 -47.05 -47.68
N ALA A 504 21.52 -47.93 -48.13
CA ALA A 504 21.92 -49.23 -48.65
C ALA A 504 21.10 -49.49 -49.92
N GLU A 505 21.77 -49.34 -51.06
CA GLU A 505 21.34 -49.84 -52.35
C GLU A 505 20.99 -51.32 -52.23
N SER A 506 19.82 -51.72 -52.72
CA SER A 506 19.56 -53.10 -53.13
C SER A 506 19.28 -53.11 -54.63
N GLU A 507 20.35 -53.23 -55.41
CA GLU A 507 20.28 -53.83 -56.74
C GLU A 507 20.04 -55.35 -56.60
N SER A 508 19.18 -55.88 -57.47
CA SER A 508 19.07 -57.28 -57.93
C SER A 508 18.92 -58.42 -56.90
N GLU A 509 17.73 -59.03 -56.83
CA GLU A 509 17.33 -60.20 -57.63
C GLU A 509 15.79 -60.34 -57.67
#